data_AF-A0A8H7GFJ8-F1
#
_entry.id   AF-A0A8H7GFJ8-F1
#
_cell.length_a   1.000
_cell.length_b   1.000
_cell.length_c   1.000
_cell.angle_alpha   90.00
_cell.angle_beta   90.00
_cell.angle_gamma   90.00
#
_symmetry.space_group_name_H-M   'P 1'
#
loop_
_entity.id
_entity.type
_entity.pdbx_description
1 polymer ?
#
loop_
_entity_poly.entity_id
_entity_poly.type
_entity_poly.pdbx_seq_one_letter_code
_entity_poly.pdbx_strand_id
1 'polypeptide(L)'
;MDATIITPSSERGLHNINNEMIFKSNPQFIFHDSRGFESGSTDETDTVKKFLRRRAEAKSLSDQLHALTLFAPRYCLPTDTDRPLLAADEFFFNECGIENVPVIAVFTKFDGLVTKSFSEIRERSQISGLKVSIKDAKAQAPAQAEIKLHSLFQRPLQSFRYPPAGFLYLKGNHIPER
;
A
#
# COMPACT_ATOMS: atom_id res chain seq x y z
N MET A 1 -23.98 20.49 -6.26
CA MET A 1 -22.60 21.01 -6.29
C MET A 1 -21.72 19.87 -6.72
N ASP A 2 -21.00 20.09 -7.82
CA ASP A 2 -20.28 19.11 -8.62
C ASP A 2 -19.27 18.32 -7.78
N ALA A 3 -19.51 17.01 -7.64
CA ALA A 3 -18.49 16.10 -7.16
C ALA A 3 -17.59 15.81 -8.36
N THR A 4 -16.51 16.58 -8.51
CA THR A 4 -15.48 16.29 -9.51
C THR A 4 -14.93 14.90 -9.19
N ILE A 5 -15.44 13.89 -9.88
CA ILE A 5 -14.91 12.54 -9.84
C ILE A 5 -13.51 12.66 -10.44
N ILE A 6 -12.49 12.66 -9.57
CA ILE A 6 -11.10 12.57 -9.99
C ILE A 6 -10.98 11.21 -10.69
N THR A 7 -11.06 11.24 -12.01
CA THR A 7 -10.89 10.06 -12.84
C THR A 7 -9.41 9.73 -12.82
N PRO A 8 -9.00 8.51 -12.47
CA PRO A 8 -7.59 8.13 -12.55
C PRO A 8 -7.11 8.35 -13.97
N SER A 9 -6.08 9.19 -14.16
CA SER A 9 -5.45 9.32 -15.46
C SER A 9 -4.87 7.96 -15.87
N SER A 10 -5.22 7.49 -17.06
CA SER A 10 -4.64 6.28 -17.67
C SER A 10 -3.22 6.55 -18.20
N GLU A 11 -2.86 7.83 -18.35
CA GLU A 11 -1.52 8.22 -18.76
C GLU A 11 -0.58 8.10 -17.56
N ARG A 12 0.38 7.18 -17.67
CA ARG A 12 1.48 7.14 -16.72
C ARG A 12 2.24 8.46 -16.79
N GLY A 13 2.26 9.23 -15.70
CA GLY A 13 3.09 10.44 -15.65
C GLY A 13 4.56 10.11 -15.90
N LEU A 14 5.32 11.04 -16.48
CA LEU A 14 6.78 10.95 -16.60
C LEU A 14 7.42 11.17 -15.22
N HIS A 15 7.35 10.16 -14.36
CA HIS A 15 7.98 10.18 -13.04
C HIS A 15 9.37 9.53 -13.10
N ASN A 16 10.34 10.15 -12.46
CA ASN A 16 11.69 9.66 -12.26
C ASN A 16 11.93 9.60 -10.74
N ILE A 17 12.31 8.44 -10.20
CA ILE A 17 12.54 8.24 -8.77
C ILE A 17 13.61 9.18 -8.19
N ASN A 18 14.52 9.70 -9.04
CA ASN A 18 15.53 10.66 -8.63
C ASN A 18 14.97 12.08 -8.44
N ASN A 19 13.76 12.36 -8.93
CA ASN A 19 13.13 13.66 -8.73
C ASN A 19 12.59 13.74 -7.30
N GLU A 20 12.91 14.84 -6.63
CA GLU A 20 12.48 15.12 -5.28
C GLU A 20 11.14 15.85 -5.29
N MET A 21 10.18 15.33 -4.54
CA MET A 21 8.94 16.03 -4.23
C MET A 21 9.06 16.65 -2.86
N ILE A 22 9.09 17.98 -2.82
CA ILE A 22 9.26 18.77 -1.59
C ILE A 22 8.03 19.64 -1.42
N PHE A 23 7.40 19.57 -0.24
CA PHE A 23 6.28 20.43 0.09
C PHE A 23 6.77 21.73 0.71
N LYS A 24 6.34 22.88 0.20
CA LYS A 24 6.73 24.21 0.74
C LYS A 24 6.39 24.37 2.22
N SER A 25 5.30 23.73 2.67
CA SER A 25 4.87 23.73 4.07
C SER A 25 5.78 22.91 4.99
N ASN A 26 6.56 21.97 4.44
CA ASN A 26 7.46 21.14 5.20
C ASN A 26 8.67 20.68 4.35
N PRO A 27 9.66 21.57 4.14
CA PRO A 27 10.77 21.33 3.22
C PRO A 27 11.77 20.28 3.72
N GLN A 28 11.66 19.86 4.98
CA GLN A 28 12.50 18.81 5.57
C GLN A 28 12.07 17.40 5.13
N PHE A 29 10.89 17.25 4.53
CA PHE A 29 10.41 15.98 4.01
C PHE A 29 10.54 15.93 2.49
N ILE A 30 11.43 15.06 2.05
CA ILE A 30 11.73 14.81 0.64
C ILE A 30 11.11 13.46 0.26
N PHE A 31 10.18 13.49 -0.68
CA PHE A 31 9.50 12.28 -1.17
C PHE A 31 10.03 11.88 -2.55
N HIS A 32 10.21 10.57 -2.74
CA HIS A 32 10.60 9.96 -4.00
C HIS A 32 9.52 8.99 -4.45
N ASP A 33 9.05 9.14 -5.70
CA ASP A 33 8.04 8.26 -6.29
C ASP A 33 8.68 7.25 -7.25
N SER A 34 8.51 5.96 -6.95
CA SER A 34 9.07 4.86 -7.73
C SER A 34 8.20 4.41 -8.90
N ARG A 35 6.96 4.92 -9.06
CA ARG A 35 5.94 4.48 -10.04
C ARG A 35 5.29 3.12 -9.75
N GLY A 36 5.69 2.44 -8.68
CA GLY A 36 5.22 1.09 -8.33
C GLY A 36 5.77 0.00 -9.26
N PHE A 37 5.65 -1.26 -8.83
CA PHE A 37 6.12 -2.44 -9.55
C PHE A 37 5.01 -3.05 -10.43
N GLU A 38 4.14 -2.22 -11.01
CA GLU A 38 2.82 -2.66 -11.47
C GLU A 38 2.82 -3.72 -12.57
N SER A 39 3.95 -3.93 -13.26
CA SER A 39 4.04 -4.84 -14.41
C SER A 39 5.16 -5.88 -14.30
N GLY A 40 5.88 -5.95 -13.17
CA GLY A 40 7.00 -6.89 -13.01
C GLY A 40 8.13 -6.71 -14.03
N SER A 41 8.24 -5.52 -14.66
CA SER A 41 9.34 -5.25 -15.56
C SER A 41 10.65 -5.24 -14.76
N THR A 42 11.66 -5.92 -15.28
CA THR A 42 13.00 -5.96 -14.66
C THR A 42 13.58 -4.56 -14.51
N ASP A 43 13.23 -3.65 -15.42
CA ASP A 43 13.76 -2.29 -15.47
C ASP A 43 13.27 -1.40 -14.31
N GLU A 44 11.99 -1.51 -13.92
CA GLU A 44 11.43 -0.81 -12.76
C GLU A 44 12.09 -1.30 -11.47
N THR A 45 12.26 -2.63 -11.37
CA THR A 45 12.89 -3.29 -10.21
C THR A 45 14.35 -2.90 -10.04
N ASP A 46 15.12 -2.90 -11.13
CA ASP A 46 16.52 -2.48 -11.13
C ASP A 46 16.67 -0.99 -10.81
N THR A 47 15.74 -0.15 -11.27
CA THR A 47 15.74 1.29 -11.00
C THR A 47 15.58 1.56 -9.49
N VAL A 48 14.63 0.88 -8.84
CA VAL A 48 14.42 1.00 -7.39
C VAL A 48 15.63 0.46 -6.63
N LYS A 49 16.16 -0.71 -7.01
CA LYS A 49 17.33 -1.30 -6.35
C LYS A 49 18.57 -0.41 -6.45
N LYS A 50 18.85 0.15 -7.62
CA LYS A 50 19.96 1.11 -7.82
C LYS A 50 19.74 2.40 -7.02
N PHE A 51 18.51 2.86 -6.88
CA PHE A 51 18.19 4.02 -6.06
C PHE A 51 18.43 3.74 -4.57
N LEU A 52 17.85 2.66 -4.03
CA LEU A 52 17.99 2.26 -2.63
C LEU A 52 19.45 2.04 -2.26
N ARG A 53 20.22 1.33 -3.11
CA ARG A 53 21.66 1.11 -2.88
C ARG A 53 22.44 2.43 -2.83
N ARG A 54 22.22 3.35 -3.78
CA ARG A 54 22.89 4.67 -3.78
C ARG A 54 22.56 5.47 -2.53
N ARG A 55 21.31 5.44 -2.08
CA ARG A 55 20.87 6.12 -0.85
C ARG A 55 21.46 5.45 0.41
N ALA A 56 21.59 4.13 0.43
CA ALA A 56 22.21 3.39 1.54
C ALA A 56 23.73 3.61 1.63
N GLU A 57 24.41 3.72 0.49
CA GLU A 57 25.87 3.97 0.39
C GLU A 57 26.23 5.46 0.57
N ALA A 58 25.24 6.35 0.66
CA ALA A 58 25.48 7.78 0.78
C ALA A 58 26.14 8.14 2.12
N LYS A 59 27.24 8.92 2.06
CA LYS A 59 27.99 9.35 3.24
C LYS A 59 27.31 10.50 3.99
N SER A 60 26.55 11.33 3.28
CA SER A 60 25.78 12.42 3.90
C SER A 60 24.44 11.92 4.39
N LEU A 61 24.07 12.27 5.62
CA LEU A 61 22.75 11.97 6.17
C LEU A 61 21.62 12.56 5.31
N SER A 62 21.82 13.73 4.70
CA SER A 62 20.82 14.35 3.79
C SER A 62 20.47 13.46 2.61
N ASP A 63 21.40 12.61 2.21
CA ASP A 63 21.31 11.81 1.01
C ASP A 63 20.89 10.37 1.32
N GLN A 64 20.79 10.00 2.60
CA GLN A 64 20.33 8.69 3.04
C GLN A 64 18.81 8.58 3.02
N LEU A 65 18.31 7.37 2.78
CA LEU A 65 16.89 7.10 2.87
C LEU A 65 16.51 6.83 4.33
N HIS A 66 15.63 7.65 4.88
CA HIS A 66 15.24 7.60 6.29
C HIS A 66 14.02 6.72 6.55
N ALA A 67 13.12 6.63 5.57
CA ALA A 67 11.95 5.79 5.62
C ALA A 67 11.53 5.42 4.20
N LEU A 68 11.02 4.21 4.04
CA LEU A 68 10.49 3.71 2.79
C LEU A 68 9.02 3.35 2.98
N THR A 69 8.16 3.95 2.17
CA THR A 69 6.71 3.79 2.28
C THR A 69 6.21 2.88 1.16
N LEU A 70 5.76 1.67 1.49
CA LEU A 70 5.14 0.79 0.52
C LEU A 70 3.63 1.05 0.45
N PHE A 71 3.11 1.30 -0.76
CA PHE A 71 1.68 1.44 -1.03
C PHE A 71 1.12 0.13 -1.59
N ALA A 72 0.17 -0.49 -0.89
CA ALA A 72 -0.50 -1.71 -1.36
C ALA A 72 -1.96 -1.42 -1.80
N PRO A 73 -2.21 -0.96 -3.05
CA PRO A 73 -3.55 -0.54 -3.49
C PRO A 73 -4.46 -1.68 -3.96
N ARG A 74 -3.98 -2.93 -4.00
CA ARG A 74 -4.54 -3.96 -4.92
C ARG A 74 -5.85 -4.63 -4.49
N TYR A 75 -6.41 -4.34 -3.31
CA TYR A 75 -7.79 -4.76 -3.05
C TYR A 75 -8.86 -4.05 -3.89
N CYS A 76 -8.52 -2.93 -4.51
CA CYS A 76 -9.42 -2.20 -5.39
C CYS A 76 -9.18 -2.48 -6.88
N LEU A 77 -8.24 -3.36 -7.23
CA LEU A 77 -8.06 -3.80 -8.61
C LEU A 77 -8.66 -5.21 -8.72
N PRO A 78 -9.59 -5.47 -9.65
CA PRO A 78 -9.97 -6.83 -9.99
C PRO A 78 -8.72 -7.49 -10.56
N THR A 79 -8.02 -8.24 -9.73
CA THR A 79 -6.93 -9.10 -10.17
C THR A 79 -7.45 -10.52 -10.06
N ASP A 80 -7.24 -11.33 -11.09
CA ASP A 80 -7.64 -12.74 -11.17
C ASP A 80 -6.88 -13.64 -10.17
N THR A 81 -6.23 -13.04 -9.17
CA THR A 81 -5.34 -13.71 -8.24
C THR A 81 -5.76 -13.41 -6.80
N ASP A 82 -6.06 -14.46 -6.04
CA ASP A 82 -6.26 -14.41 -4.59
C ASP A 82 -4.97 -14.14 -3.80
N ARG A 83 -3.87 -13.77 -4.47
CA ARG A 83 -2.58 -13.51 -3.80
C ARG A 83 -2.54 -12.10 -3.24
N PRO A 84 -2.47 -11.93 -1.90
CA PRO A 84 -2.35 -10.62 -1.29
C PRO A 84 -0.96 -9.99 -1.51
N LEU A 85 0.10 -10.81 -1.63
CA LEU A 85 1.47 -10.38 -1.91
C LEU A 85 1.95 -10.97 -3.24
N LEU A 86 2.67 -10.17 -4.02
CA LEU A 86 3.20 -10.52 -5.32
C LEU A 86 4.69 -10.83 -5.26
N ALA A 87 5.21 -11.41 -6.34
CA ALA A 87 6.65 -11.65 -6.49
C ALA A 87 7.47 -10.35 -6.38
N ALA A 88 6.91 -9.20 -6.77
CA ALA A 88 7.56 -7.90 -6.60
C ALA A 88 7.67 -7.48 -5.12
N ASP A 89 6.65 -7.76 -4.30
CA ASP A 89 6.69 -7.48 -2.86
C ASP A 89 7.73 -8.39 -2.19
N GLU A 90 7.72 -9.67 -2.55
CA GLU A 90 8.69 -10.65 -2.05
C GLU A 90 10.13 -10.26 -2.42
N PHE A 91 10.37 -9.91 -3.69
CA PHE A 91 11.67 -9.40 -4.14
C PHE A 91 12.07 -8.14 -3.36
N PHE A 92 11.14 -7.22 -3.16
CA PHE A 92 11.40 -5.98 -2.45
C PHE A 92 11.88 -6.22 -1.01
N PHE A 93 11.18 -7.08 -0.26
CA PHE A 93 11.50 -7.35 1.13
C PHE A 93 12.59 -8.41 1.35
N ASN A 94 13.00 -9.15 0.32
CA ASN A 94 14.05 -10.17 0.44
C ASN A 94 15.35 -9.82 -0.29
N GLU A 95 15.29 -9.08 -1.40
CA GLU A 95 16.41 -8.97 -2.36
C GLU A 95 16.77 -7.53 -2.77
N CYS A 96 16.01 -6.54 -2.34
CA CYS A 96 16.17 -5.14 -2.79
C CYS A 96 17.20 -4.33 -1.99
N GLY A 97 17.81 -4.93 -0.95
CA GLY A 97 18.90 -4.30 -0.19
C GLY A 97 18.44 -3.20 0.77
N ILE A 98 17.32 -3.40 1.45
CA ILE A 98 16.72 -2.45 2.42
C ILE A 98 17.22 -2.64 3.86
N GLU A 99 18.30 -3.39 4.06
CA GLU A 99 18.80 -3.84 5.37
C GLU A 99 19.06 -2.72 6.39
N ASN A 100 19.43 -1.53 5.95
CA ASN A 100 19.75 -0.39 6.82
C ASN A 100 18.70 0.73 6.80
N VAL A 101 17.55 0.51 6.16
CA VAL A 101 16.49 1.53 6.01
C VAL A 101 15.20 1.02 6.63
N PRO A 102 14.62 1.70 7.63
CA PRO A 102 13.34 1.27 8.19
C PRO A 102 12.23 1.45 7.15
N VAL A 103 11.51 0.36 6.88
CA VAL A 103 10.37 0.36 5.95
C VAL A 103 9.07 0.46 6.74
N ILE A 104 8.19 1.38 6.36
CA ILE A 104 6.83 1.48 6.88
C ILE A 104 5.87 1.04 5.77
N ALA A 105 5.15 -0.05 6.00
CA ALA A 105 4.14 -0.51 5.06
C ALA A 105 2.85 0.28 5.26
N VAL A 106 2.39 0.98 4.23
CA VAL A 106 1.17 1.79 4.26
C VAL A 106 0.10 1.16 3.36
N PHE A 107 -0.93 0.62 4.00
CA PHE A 107 -2.07 0.08 3.30
C PHE A 107 -3.03 1.21 2.93
N THR A 108 -3.12 1.46 1.63
CA THR A 108 -4.08 2.39 1.08
C THR A 108 -5.35 1.66 0.69
N LYS A 109 -6.46 2.40 0.64
CA LYS A 109 -7.78 1.88 0.29
C LYS A 109 -8.34 0.84 1.27
N PHE A 110 -8.14 1.05 2.58
CA PHE A 110 -8.72 0.18 3.61
C PHE A 110 -10.26 0.14 3.51
N ASP A 111 -10.89 1.24 3.10
CA ASP A 111 -12.31 1.33 2.74
C ASP A 111 -12.74 0.32 1.66
N GLY A 112 -11.87 0.02 0.69
CA GLY A 112 -12.09 -1.05 -0.28
C GLY A 112 -12.12 -2.44 0.38
N LEU A 113 -11.21 -2.70 1.32
CA LEU A 113 -11.19 -3.96 2.08
C LEU A 113 -12.42 -4.11 3.00
N VAL A 114 -12.90 -3.00 3.58
CA VAL A 114 -14.17 -2.96 4.32
C VAL A 114 -15.34 -3.30 3.40
N THR A 115 -15.39 -2.71 2.21
CA THR A 115 -16.44 -2.98 1.21
C THR A 115 -16.46 -4.43 0.75
N LYS A 116 -15.28 -5.01 0.49
CA LYS A 116 -15.14 -6.45 0.17
C LYS A 116 -15.62 -7.33 1.33
N SER A 117 -15.23 -6.97 2.56
CA SER A 117 -15.62 -7.74 3.75
C SER A 117 -17.13 -7.67 4.02
N PHE A 118 -17.77 -6.53 3.78
CA PHE A 118 -19.22 -6.41 3.80
C PHE A 118 -19.89 -7.37 2.79
N SER A 119 -19.39 -7.39 1.55
CA SER A 119 -19.94 -8.22 0.48
C SER A 119 -19.83 -9.71 0.80
N GLU A 120 -18.67 -10.15 1.29
CA GLU A 120 -18.44 -11.55 1.70
C GLU A 120 -19.29 -11.98 2.90
N ILE A 121 -19.50 -11.10 3.89
CA ILE A 121 -20.41 -11.38 5.01
C ILE A 121 -21.82 -11.63 4.45
N ARG A 122 -22.28 -10.79 3.51
CA ARG A 122 -23.59 -10.91 2.89
C ARG A 122 -23.76 -12.17 2.05
N GLU A 123 -22.71 -12.60 1.35
CA GLU A 123 -22.71 -13.81 0.54
C GLU A 123 -22.73 -15.06 1.42
N ARG A 124 -21.86 -15.14 2.43
CA ARG A 124 -21.83 -16.27 3.39
C ARG A 124 -23.16 -16.46 4.11
N SER A 125 -23.82 -15.37 4.49
CA SER A 125 -25.15 -15.39 5.11
C SER A 125 -26.25 -15.95 4.21
N GLN A 126 -26.15 -15.74 2.89
CA GLN A 126 -27.10 -16.32 1.94
C GLN A 126 -26.87 -17.82 1.79
N ILE A 127 -25.61 -18.25 1.73
CA ILE A 127 -25.22 -19.67 1.61
C ILE A 127 -25.59 -20.45 2.88
N SER A 128 -25.41 -19.88 4.07
CA SER A 128 -25.71 -20.54 5.35
C SER A 128 -27.19 -20.51 5.76
N GLY A 129 -28.05 -19.85 4.98
CA GLY A 129 -29.47 -19.65 5.30
C GLY A 129 -29.74 -18.67 6.44
N LEU A 130 -28.69 -18.10 7.05
CA LEU A 130 -28.78 -17.16 8.16
C LEU A 130 -28.77 -15.72 7.65
N LYS A 131 -29.96 -15.10 7.50
CA LYS A 131 -30.07 -13.71 7.05
C LYS A 131 -29.43 -12.74 8.05
N VAL A 132 -28.25 -12.23 7.73
CA VAL A 132 -27.65 -11.08 8.41
C VAL A 132 -28.23 -9.79 7.83
N SER A 133 -28.63 -8.86 8.70
CA SER A 133 -29.15 -7.56 8.26
C SER A 133 -28.03 -6.71 7.63
N ILE A 134 -28.41 -5.76 6.78
CA ILE A 134 -27.44 -4.82 6.20
C ILE A 134 -26.73 -4.03 7.31
N LYS A 135 -27.44 -3.68 8.38
CA LYS A 135 -26.90 -2.93 9.51
C LYS A 135 -25.81 -3.73 10.23
N ASP A 136 -26.07 -5.01 10.50
CA ASP A 136 -25.12 -5.88 11.20
C ASP A 136 -23.90 -6.18 10.32
N ALA A 137 -24.10 -6.43 9.03
CA ALA A 137 -23.00 -6.64 8.09
C ALA A 137 -22.10 -5.40 7.99
N LYS A 138 -22.68 -4.18 7.97
CA LYS A 138 -21.91 -2.93 7.99
C LYS A 138 -21.14 -2.74 9.29
N ALA A 139 -21.73 -3.11 10.43
CA ALA A 139 -21.06 -3.00 11.74
C ALA A 139 -19.88 -3.99 11.88
N GLN A 140 -19.99 -5.19 11.28
CA GLN A 140 -18.96 -6.23 11.35
C GLN A 140 -17.84 -6.04 10.32
N ALA A 141 -18.14 -5.42 9.17
CA ALA A 141 -17.20 -5.32 8.05
C ALA A 141 -15.84 -4.67 8.40
N PRO A 142 -15.74 -3.60 9.21
CA PRO A 142 -14.44 -3.03 9.60
C PRO A 142 -13.57 -4.01 10.40
N ALA A 143 -14.14 -4.68 11.41
CA ALA A 143 -13.40 -5.65 12.22
C ALA A 143 -12.92 -6.83 11.36
N GLN A 144 -13.77 -7.32 10.45
CA GLN A 144 -13.40 -8.37 9.50
C GLN A 144 -12.27 -7.91 8.56
N ALA A 145 -12.30 -6.65 8.12
CA ALA A 145 -11.25 -6.06 7.29
C ALA A 145 -9.91 -5.95 8.05
N GLU A 146 -9.92 -5.57 9.33
CA GLU A 146 -8.70 -5.54 10.16
C GLU A 146 -8.10 -6.95 10.34
N ILE A 147 -8.93 -7.96 10.59
CA ILE A 147 -8.50 -9.37 10.69
C ILE A 147 -7.85 -9.83 9.37
N LYS A 148 -8.46 -9.50 8.24
CA LYS A 148 -7.89 -9.81 6.91
C LYS A 148 -6.60 -9.07 6.66
N LEU A 149 -6.54 -7.78 6.98
CA LEU A 149 -5.33 -6.96 6.82
C LEU A 149 -4.16 -7.59 7.58
N HIS A 150 -4.41 -7.96 8.83
CA HIS A 150 -3.39 -8.59 9.67
C HIS A 150 -2.98 -9.97 9.12
N SER A 151 -3.95 -10.85 8.84
CA SER A 151 -3.67 -12.23 8.46
C SER A 151 -3.10 -12.38 7.04
N LEU A 152 -3.54 -11.56 6.09
CA LEU A 152 -3.17 -11.67 4.68
C LEU A 152 -1.96 -10.81 4.29
N PHE A 153 -1.62 -9.78 5.08
CA PHE A 153 -0.48 -8.90 4.76
C PHE A 153 0.50 -8.79 5.89
N GLN A 154 0.07 -8.28 7.06
CA GLN A 154 1.03 -7.94 8.11
C GLN A 154 1.82 -9.18 8.56
N ARG A 155 1.13 -10.29 8.78
CA ARG A 155 1.77 -11.56 9.16
C ARG A 155 2.69 -12.10 8.06
N PRO A 156 2.29 -12.22 6.77
CA PRO A 156 3.21 -12.58 5.71
C PRO A 156 4.41 -11.63 5.56
N LEU A 157 4.21 -10.32 5.63
CA LEU A 157 5.28 -9.32 5.53
C LEU A 157 6.30 -9.42 6.68
N GLN A 158 5.83 -9.80 7.87
CA GLN A 158 6.71 -10.07 9.02
C GLN A 158 7.60 -11.30 8.82
N SER A 159 7.26 -12.20 7.89
CA SER A 159 8.04 -13.42 7.62
C SER A 159 9.16 -13.22 6.60
N PHE A 160 9.21 -12.07 5.93
CA PHE A 160 10.27 -11.76 4.98
C PHE A 160 11.60 -11.42 5.66
N ARG A 161 12.70 -11.54 4.90
CA ARG A 161 14.07 -11.34 5.38
C ARG A 161 14.27 -9.95 5.99
N TYR A 162 13.65 -8.94 5.40
CA TYR A 162 13.66 -7.57 5.90
C TYR A 162 12.22 -7.11 6.15
N PRO A 163 11.63 -7.40 7.32
CA PRO A 163 10.24 -7.07 7.59
C PRO A 163 10.05 -5.55 7.78
N PRO A 164 8.83 -5.02 7.51
CA PRO A 164 8.52 -3.63 7.85
C PRO A 164 8.72 -3.34 9.34
N ALA A 165 9.29 -2.18 9.64
CA ALA A 165 9.42 -1.65 11.00
C ALA A 165 8.07 -1.20 11.59
N GLY A 166 7.09 -0.94 10.74
CA GLY A 166 5.74 -0.58 11.15
C GLY A 166 4.72 -0.75 10.04
N PHE A 167 3.45 -0.84 10.43
CA PHE A 167 2.31 -0.92 9.53
C PHE A 167 1.35 0.23 9.82
N LEU A 168 0.94 0.94 8.78
CA LEU A 168 -0.09 1.97 8.86
C LEU A 168 -1.16 1.67 7.82
N TYR A 169 -2.38 2.11 8.08
CA TYR A 169 -3.44 2.05 7.08
C TYR A 169 -4.30 3.30 7.17
N LEU A 170 -4.74 3.80 6.02
CA LEU A 170 -5.54 5.01 5.96
C LEU A 170 -7.01 4.66 6.18
N LYS A 171 -7.57 5.10 7.31
CA LYS A 171 -9.02 5.10 7.53
C LYS A 171 -9.59 6.30 6.77
N GLY A 172 -10.49 6.05 5.82
CA GLY A 172 -11.16 7.09 5.04
C GLY A 172 -12.13 7.91 5.88
N ASN A 173 -11.61 8.76 6.78
CA ASN A 173 -12.38 9.74 7.55
C ASN A 173 -11.80 11.13 7.27
N HIS A 174 -12.07 11.67 6.09
CA HIS A 174 -11.92 13.11 5.85
C HIS A 174 -13.22 13.61 5.23
N ILE A 175 -14.19 13.92 6.08
CA ILE A 175 -15.14 14.98 5.79
C ILE A 175 -14.38 16.25 6.22
N PRO A 176 -13.93 17.12 5.29
CA PRO A 176 -13.45 18.42 5.71
C PRO A 176 -14.61 19.16 6.36
N GLU A 177 -14.47 19.47 7.66
CA GLU A 177 -15.32 20.49 8.28
C GLU A 177 -15.10 21.80 7.52
N ARG A 178 -16.19 22.37 7.02
CA ARG A 178 -16.23 23.67 6.35
C ARG A 178 -16.20 24.79 7.37
#